data_AF-A0A4V1URN4-F1
#
_entry.id   AF-A0A4V1URN4-F1
#
_cell.length_a   1.000
_cell.length_b   1.000
_cell.length_c   1.000
_cell.angle_alpha   90.00
_cell.angle_beta   90.00
_cell.angle_gamma   90.00
#
_symmetry.space_group_name_H-M   'P 1'
#
loop_
_entity.id
_entity.type
_entity.pdbx_description
1 polymer ?
#
loop_
_entity_poly.entity_id
_entity_poly.type
_entity_poly.pdbx_seq_one_letter_code
_entity_poly.pdbx_strand_id
1 'polypeptide(L)'
;MSSVTLDPIGISSPANWTNPSYAAPNDGGLCATNASGAGYIYFEFAPTALPAGATVNGIGVEVAAGDTPNTVLPAPGFGTFVRLEIQVSHDAGTTWSARALANVHHQIGIPLNSLGGASDLWGLAFTAASIGSGSLMVRARRPQDGDEAGFTRYLESIRATVWWTAAPQQANMAEETKVLKRVLIGPETTPGDVAAVCTYQVTSADIQFSPDAEFKEFRGQGFKLPIAHRNTDETASASLEGHPDYNEIGFWLASNFGKPVSDLVATGVYRHTFTLNERGSSDPRSYVVEYSQADASTVRVRRALLNSFGLSGSENRSDVGMSGSWFSLAVDPNASASGGVNEVQTITVTGTPTTLNFDYKGKKGSVVVAGLTAAAFQTALQALTTVGAGNLLVSGSGPYVVTAAAAFAGQPLERIEVSTTGGTGSATCVRTTPGGHIVLAPVPILPTEVSLFLADTFDTLAANKMTKDFAWDFSVSDRYGMSKFWGAAGFGATPEKGDTTVGLKLTVAADAVANALIANWRAGQRKHAAVEAVGPIIASGEAYRLRVEVSAEVNSSEPYGDVEGTVAYGVTLGATTDLALGRSVRVVLTNRVASY
;
A
#
# COMPACT_ATOMS: atom_id res chain seq x y z
N MET A 1 4.08 23.93 17.62
CA MET A 1 3.69 23.51 18.98
C MET A 1 2.67 24.51 19.48
N SER A 2 1.50 24.04 19.88
CA SER A 2 0.40 24.90 20.34
C SER A 2 0.35 24.91 21.86
N SER A 3 -0.25 25.94 22.46
CA SER A 3 -0.41 26.04 23.91
C SER A 3 -1.75 26.62 24.31
N VAL A 4 -2.19 26.26 25.52
CA VAL A 4 -3.41 26.77 26.14
C VAL A 4 -3.10 27.05 27.60
N THR A 5 -3.44 28.25 28.05
CA THR A 5 -3.33 28.62 29.46
C THR A 5 -4.68 28.40 30.12
N LEU A 6 -4.64 27.67 31.22
CA LEU A 6 -5.77 27.26 32.02
C LEU A 6 -5.74 28.08 33.31
N ASP A 7 -6.84 28.79 33.56
CA ASP A 7 -7.11 29.34 34.87
C ASP A 7 -7.80 28.26 35.74
N PRO A 8 -7.51 28.20 37.05
CA PRO A 8 -8.14 27.25 37.95
C PRO A 8 -9.65 27.52 38.05
N ILE A 9 -10.47 26.49 37.90
CA ILE A 9 -11.94 26.57 38.03
C ILE A 9 -12.43 26.31 39.44
N GLY A 10 -11.58 25.67 40.24
CA GLY A 10 -11.88 25.26 41.59
C GLY A 10 -10.62 25.23 42.42
N ILE A 11 -10.71 25.81 43.60
CA ILE A 11 -10.03 25.31 44.78
C ILE A 11 -11.15 24.64 45.57
N SER A 12 -10.86 23.63 46.38
CA SER A 12 -11.89 22.99 47.21
C SER A 12 -12.63 23.93 48.19
N SER A 13 -12.42 25.27 48.18
CA SER A 13 -13.45 26.36 48.26
C SER A 13 -12.84 27.77 47.90
N PRO A 14 -13.61 28.87 47.71
CA PRO A 14 -14.25 29.28 46.45
C PRO A 14 -13.75 30.60 45.80
N ALA A 15 -13.76 30.59 44.46
CA ALA A 15 -14.08 31.66 43.50
C ALA A 15 -13.24 32.97 43.42
N ASN A 16 -12.31 32.98 42.45
CA ASN A 16 -11.76 34.14 41.71
C ASN A 16 -10.83 35.11 42.46
N TRP A 17 -9.52 34.95 42.28
CA TRP A 17 -8.49 35.77 42.96
C TRP A 17 -7.59 36.59 42.02
N THR A 18 -7.51 37.87 42.39
CA THR A 18 -6.36 38.79 42.33
C THR A 18 -6.36 39.63 43.63
N ASN A 19 -6.60 38.94 44.77
CA ASN A 19 -6.53 39.38 46.20
C ASN A 19 -7.82 39.93 46.89
N PRO A 20 -8.65 39.12 47.59
CA PRO A 20 -9.70 39.58 48.50
C PRO A 20 -9.23 39.66 49.98
N SER A 21 -8.11 40.34 50.25
CA SER A 21 -7.63 40.84 51.57
C SER A 21 -7.34 39.90 52.76
N TYR A 22 -7.81 38.66 52.87
CA TYR A 22 -7.49 37.74 53.99
C TYR A 22 -7.69 36.28 53.54
N ALA A 23 -7.06 35.28 54.16
CA ALA A 23 -7.90 34.41 54.99
C ALA A 23 -7.13 33.80 56.18
N ALA A 24 -7.50 34.25 57.38
CA ALA A 24 -7.30 33.65 58.70
C ALA A 24 -8.64 33.85 59.47
N PRO A 25 -8.88 33.31 60.69
CA PRO A 25 -7.98 32.49 61.50
C PRO A 25 -8.52 31.11 61.96
N ASN A 26 -9.72 30.67 61.55
CA ASN A 26 -10.27 29.37 61.98
C ASN A 26 -10.67 28.46 60.79
N ASP A 27 -9.98 28.65 59.65
CA ASP A 27 -9.79 27.74 58.48
C ASP A 27 -11.00 27.25 57.66
N GLY A 28 -11.85 28.18 57.21
CA GLY A 28 -12.96 27.86 56.28
C GLY A 28 -12.75 28.18 54.79
N GLY A 29 -11.56 28.63 54.34
CA GLY A 29 -11.31 29.04 52.94
C GLY A 29 -9.87 29.52 52.66
N LEU A 30 -8.92 28.58 52.68
CA LEU A 30 -7.45 28.78 52.64
C LEU A 30 -6.95 29.39 51.30
N CYS A 31 -5.84 30.14 51.21
CA CYS A 31 -4.60 30.06 52.01
C CYS A 31 -3.87 31.39 52.30
N ALA A 32 -3.71 31.62 53.60
CA ALA A 32 -2.46 31.93 54.26
C ALA A 32 -1.87 30.59 54.75
N THR A 33 -0.65 30.17 54.37
CA THR A 33 -0.05 28.93 54.95
C THR A 33 0.48 29.24 56.36
N ASN A 34 -0.36 29.21 57.39
CA ASN A 34 0.12 29.39 58.76
C ASN A 34 0.30 28.03 59.48
N ALA A 35 1.39 27.94 60.22
CA ALA A 35 1.71 26.95 61.26
C ALA A 35 1.83 25.45 60.86
N SER A 36 3.09 25.00 60.73
CA SER A 36 3.62 23.66 61.11
C SER A 36 2.96 22.36 60.59
N GLY A 37 1.96 22.40 59.71
CA GLY A 37 1.26 21.21 59.20
C GLY A 37 1.52 20.91 57.72
N ALA A 38 1.66 19.63 57.39
CA ALA A 38 2.01 19.07 56.08
C ALA A 38 0.95 19.26 54.95
N GLY A 39 0.09 20.26 55.03
CA GLY A 39 -1.04 20.47 54.11
C GLY A 39 -0.65 21.04 52.75
N TYR A 40 -1.27 20.53 51.69
CA TYR A 40 -1.20 21.10 50.35
C TYR A 40 -2.49 21.86 50.04
N ILE A 41 -2.38 22.94 49.24
CA ILE A 41 -3.50 23.59 48.58
C ILE A 41 -3.64 22.97 47.19
N TYR A 42 -4.86 22.60 46.80
CA TYR A 42 -5.15 21.93 45.53
C TYR A 42 -5.90 22.87 44.59
N PHE A 43 -5.49 22.89 43.33
CA PHE A 43 -6.05 23.70 42.26
C PHE A 43 -6.52 22.78 41.14
N GLU A 44 -7.80 22.86 40.79
CA GLU A 44 -8.45 22.12 39.71
C GLU A 44 -8.60 23.04 38.50
N PHE A 45 -8.32 22.51 37.30
CA PHE A 45 -8.39 23.26 36.04
C PHE A 45 -9.55 22.78 35.18
N ALA A 46 -10.13 23.71 34.41
CA ALA A 46 -11.24 23.38 33.52
C ALA A 46 -10.85 22.27 32.55
N PRO A 47 -11.74 21.30 32.28
CA PRO A 47 -11.57 20.42 31.14
C PRO A 47 -11.34 21.24 29.88
N THR A 48 -10.22 21.02 29.21
CA THR A 48 -9.91 21.69 27.94
C THR A 48 -9.75 20.63 26.88
N ALA A 49 -10.63 20.69 25.87
CA ALA A 49 -10.61 19.77 24.76
C ALA A 49 -9.37 20.02 23.90
N LEU A 50 -8.32 19.24 24.15
CA LEU A 50 -7.21 19.13 23.19
C LEU A 50 -7.69 18.33 21.97
N PRO A 51 -7.15 18.59 20.76
CA PRO A 51 -7.48 17.82 19.57
C PRO A 51 -7.30 16.31 19.82
N ALA A 52 -8.21 15.49 19.28
CA ALA A 52 -8.11 14.04 19.40
C ALA A 52 -6.74 13.55 18.86
N GLY A 53 -6.06 12.71 19.64
CA GLY A 53 -4.73 12.20 19.32
C GLY A 53 -3.56 13.18 19.55
N ALA A 54 -3.80 14.38 20.08
CA ALA A 54 -2.72 15.30 20.43
C ALA A 54 -1.75 14.69 21.45
N THR A 55 -0.46 14.93 21.25
CA THR A 55 0.59 14.57 22.22
C THR A 55 0.90 15.79 23.08
N VAL A 56 0.73 15.64 24.40
CA VAL A 56 1.11 16.69 25.37
C VAL A 56 2.64 16.68 25.50
N ASN A 57 3.28 17.80 25.22
CA ASN A 57 4.74 17.92 25.22
C ASN A 57 5.28 18.48 26.53
N GLY A 58 4.49 19.29 27.24
CA GLY A 58 4.94 19.91 28.47
C GLY A 58 3.83 20.66 29.21
N ILE A 59 4.08 20.91 30.49
CA ILE A 59 3.21 21.65 31.40
C ILE A 59 4.04 22.69 32.14
N GLY A 60 3.53 23.91 32.15
CA GLY A 60 4.10 25.05 32.84
C GLY A 60 3.14 25.47 33.93
N VAL A 61 3.65 25.79 35.11
CA VAL A 61 2.87 26.35 36.21
C VAL A 61 3.42 27.72 36.55
N GLU A 62 2.60 28.74 36.39
CA GLU A 62 2.92 30.11 36.73
C GLU A 62 2.33 30.46 38.08
N VAL A 63 3.13 31.00 38.99
CA VAL A 63 2.71 31.39 40.35
C VAL A 63 3.10 32.84 40.67
N ALA A 64 2.19 33.58 41.30
CA ALA A 64 2.43 34.89 41.91
C ALA A 64 2.07 34.87 43.40
N ALA A 65 2.83 35.61 44.21
CA ALA A 65 2.60 35.79 45.62
C ALA A 65 2.30 37.28 45.90
N GLY A 66 1.30 37.54 46.73
CA GLY A 66 0.87 38.91 47.07
C GLY A 66 1.57 39.46 48.31
N ASP A 67 1.70 40.79 48.38
CA ASP A 67 2.19 41.51 49.56
C ASP A 67 1.18 41.52 50.71
N THR A 68 1.66 41.48 51.96
CA THR A 68 0.80 41.72 53.14
C THR A 68 0.71 43.22 53.43
N PRO A 69 -0.49 43.80 53.67
CA PRO A 69 -0.59 45.23 53.96
C PRO A 69 -0.02 45.66 55.32
N ASN A 70 0.35 44.74 56.23
CA ASN A 70 0.50 45.10 57.64
C ASN A 70 1.60 44.39 58.44
N THR A 71 2.65 43.88 57.79
CA THR A 71 3.85 43.45 58.53
C THR A 71 5.02 44.35 58.21
N VAL A 72 5.58 44.95 59.26
CA VAL A 72 6.91 45.57 59.25
C VAL A 72 7.86 44.51 58.69
N LEU A 73 8.40 44.74 57.49
CA LEU A 73 9.42 43.88 56.90
C LEU A 73 10.50 43.64 57.97
N PRO A 74 10.82 42.37 58.32
CA PRO A 74 11.92 42.11 59.24
C PRO A 74 13.19 42.76 58.68
N ALA A 75 14.09 43.16 59.60
CA ALA A 75 15.30 43.93 59.33
C ALA A 75 16.00 43.57 58.00
N PRO A 76 16.55 44.57 57.27
CA PRO A 76 17.15 44.37 55.94
C PRO A 76 18.22 43.28 56.00
N GLY A 77 17.92 42.12 55.40
CA GLY A 77 18.77 40.92 55.46
C GLY A 77 18.07 39.59 55.14
N PHE A 78 16.75 39.50 55.30
CA PHE A 78 15.98 38.34 54.85
C PHE A 78 15.49 38.56 53.40
N GLY A 79 15.83 37.65 52.49
CA GLY A 79 15.52 37.77 51.06
C GLY A 79 14.01 37.92 50.80
N THR A 80 13.67 38.72 49.80
CA THR A 80 12.30 39.07 49.38
C THR A 80 11.54 37.94 48.67
N PHE A 81 12.02 36.69 48.79
CA PHE A 81 11.47 35.54 48.08
C PHE A 81 10.65 34.65 49.02
N VAL A 82 9.58 34.09 48.46
CA VAL A 82 8.75 33.05 49.05
C VAL A 82 9.08 31.75 48.34
N ARG A 83 9.50 30.72 49.08
CA ARG A 83 9.67 29.40 48.49
C ARG A 83 8.34 28.64 48.48
N LEU A 84 7.99 28.08 47.33
CA LEU A 84 6.83 27.20 47.16
C LEU A 84 7.27 25.86 46.60
N GLU A 85 6.76 24.77 47.17
CA GLU A 85 6.79 23.44 46.57
C GLU A 85 5.54 23.25 45.72
N ILE A 86 5.73 23.07 44.41
CA ILE A 86 4.66 22.81 43.45
C ILE A 86 4.76 21.37 42.95
N GLN A 87 3.61 20.74 42.75
CA GLN A 87 3.47 19.46 42.07
C GLN A 87 2.25 19.48 41.15
N VAL A 88 2.30 18.67 40.11
CA VAL A 88 1.21 18.50 39.14
C VAL A 88 0.69 17.07 39.15
N SER A 89 -0.56 16.89 38.75
CA SER A 89 -1.26 15.60 38.69
C SER A 89 -2.05 15.51 37.38
N HIS A 90 -2.11 14.31 36.78
CA HIS A 90 -2.89 14.05 35.56
C HIS A 90 -4.18 13.24 35.81
N ASP A 91 -4.45 12.85 37.06
CA ASP A 91 -5.48 11.87 37.42
C ASP A 91 -6.31 12.33 38.63
N ALA A 92 -6.64 13.62 38.68
CA ALA A 92 -7.45 14.22 39.74
C ALA A 92 -6.85 14.00 41.16
N GLY A 93 -5.52 13.98 41.25
CA GLY A 93 -4.78 14.02 42.51
C GLY A 93 -4.42 12.67 43.09
N THR A 94 -4.59 11.56 42.35
CA THR A 94 -4.13 10.24 42.80
C THR A 94 -2.63 10.05 42.64
N THR A 95 -2.02 10.62 41.59
CA THR A 95 -0.58 10.57 41.32
C THR A 95 -0.01 11.97 41.16
N TRP A 96 1.10 12.25 41.86
CA TRP A 96 1.75 13.56 41.85
C TRP A 96 3.17 13.48 41.32
N SER A 97 3.57 14.52 40.58
CA SER A 97 4.93 14.69 40.07
C SER A 97 5.99 14.76 41.16
N ALA A 98 7.27 14.78 40.77
CA ALA A 98 8.31 15.27 41.67
C ALA A 98 8.03 16.74 42.09
N ARG A 99 8.56 17.14 43.24
CA ARG A 99 8.42 18.50 43.77
C ARG A 99 9.33 19.46 42.99
N ALA A 100 8.78 20.57 42.51
CA ALA A 100 9.55 21.68 42.00
C ALA A 100 9.51 22.84 42.99
N LEU A 101 10.64 23.51 43.19
CA LEU A 101 10.76 24.66 44.07
C LEU A 101 10.69 25.96 43.26
N ALA A 102 9.72 26.81 43.54
CA ALA A 102 9.66 28.19 43.02
C ALA A 102 10.11 29.18 44.08
N ASN A 103 11.00 30.10 43.70
CA ASN A 103 11.30 31.30 44.48
C ASN A 103 10.45 32.45 43.95
N VAL A 104 9.33 32.76 44.61
CA VAL A 104 8.38 33.78 44.17
C VAL A 104 8.68 35.11 44.86
N HIS A 105 8.90 36.17 44.09
CA HIS A 105 9.14 37.50 44.67
C HIS A 105 7.82 38.10 45.15
N HIS A 106 7.80 38.72 46.34
CA HIS A 106 6.57 39.30 46.91
C HIS A 106 6.20 40.68 46.37
N GLN A 107 6.98 41.27 45.45
CA GLN A 107 6.76 42.66 45.04
C GLN A 107 5.65 42.74 43.98
N ILE A 108 4.65 43.58 44.28
CA ILE A 108 3.56 43.92 43.38
C ILE A 108 4.13 44.36 42.01
N GLY A 109 3.70 43.68 40.94
CA GLY A 109 4.07 44.02 39.56
C GLY A 109 5.30 43.30 39.00
N ILE A 110 5.90 42.35 39.72
CA ILE A 110 6.97 41.48 39.17
C ILE A 110 6.33 40.30 38.41
N PRO A 111 6.91 39.87 37.27
CA PRO A 111 6.41 38.74 36.50
C PRO A 111 6.28 37.44 37.30
N LEU A 112 5.27 36.65 36.92
CA LEU A 112 4.99 35.30 37.43
C LEU A 112 6.25 34.44 37.35
N ASN A 113 6.53 33.67 38.42
CA ASN A 113 7.54 32.63 38.34
C ASN A 113 6.94 31.42 37.65
N SER A 114 7.56 31.00 36.53
CA SER A 114 7.14 29.84 35.77
C SER A 114 8.00 28.63 36.16
N LEU A 115 7.35 27.53 36.51
CA LEU A 115 7.94 26.22 36.72
C LEU A 115 7.54 25.29 35.57
N GLY A 116 8.45 24.41 35.15
CA GLY A 116 8.24 23.56 33.98
C GLY A 116 8.38 24.33 32.67
N GLY A 117 7.72 23.86 31.61
CA GLY A 117 7.83 24.47 30.30
C GLY A 117 7.34 23.58 29.16
N ALA A 118 7.56 24.03 27.93
CA ALA A 118 7.05 23.42 26.70
C ALA A 118 7.53 21.97 26.43
N SER A 119 8.51 21.49 27.20
CA SER A 119 9.06 20.14 27.09
C SER A 119 9.20 19.44 28.44
N ASP A 120 8.60 19.99 29.50
CA ASP A 120 8.66 19.42 30.84
C ASP A 120 7.31 18.80 31.23
N LEU A 121 7.25 17.48 31.33
CA LEU A 121 6.08 16.73 31.77
C LEU A 121 6.13 16.41 33.27
N TRP A 122 7.06 17.01 34.02
CA TRP A 122 7.22 16.84 35.46
C TRP A 122 7.43 15.37 35.87
N GLY A 123 8.01 14.56 34.98
CA GLY A 123 8.22 13.12 35.16
C GLY A 123 6.95 12.27 35.11
N LEU A 124 5.82 12.82 34.65
CA LEU A 124 4.55 12.12 34.47
C LEU A 124 4.22 11.92 32.98
N ALA A 125 3.26 11.05 32.68
CA ALA A 125 2.72 10.86 31.34
C ALA A 125 1.35 11.54 31.20
N PHE A 126 1.32 12.70 30.53
CA PHE A 126 0.07 13.40 30.23
C PHE A 126 -0.46 12.99 28.86
N THR A 127 -1.77 12.73 28.78
CA THR A 127 -2.49 12.44 27.53
C THR A 127 -3.51 13.55 27.24
N ALA A 128 -3.93 13.68 25.98
CA ALA A 128 -5.03 14.59 25.63
C ALA A 128 -6.31 14.29 26.45
N ALA A 129 -6.57 13.01 26.73
CA ALA A 129 -7.71 12.58 27.53
C ALA A 129 -7.61 13.06 28.99
N SER A 130 -6.43 12.96 29.63
CA SER A 130 -6.25 13.40 31.03
C SER A 130 -6.40 14.91 31.22
N ILE A 131 -6.10 15.71 30.18
CA ILE A 131 -6.34 17.16 30.19
C ILE A 131 -7.83 17.46 29.89
N GLY A 132 -8.40 16.75 28.92
CA GLY A 132 -9.78 16.92 28.46
C GLY A 132 -10.86 16.44 29.43
N SER A 133 -10.52 15.63 30.44
CA SER A 133 -11.43 15.20 31.50
C SER A 133 -11.47 16.15 32.71
N GLY A 134 -10.64 17.21 32.73
CA GLY A 134 -10.47 18.07 33.91
C GLY A 134 -9.66 17.41 35.03
N SER A 135 -8.90 16.35 34.73
CA SER A 135 -8.10 15.62 35.72
C SER A 135 -6.75 16.29 36.01
N LEU A 136 -6.41 17.37 35.30
CA LEU A 136 -5.24 18.18 35.60
C LEU A 136 -5.45 18.92 36.94
N MET A 137 -4.55 18.66 37.88
CA MET A 137 -4.49 19.39 39.13
C MET A 137 -3.09 19.89 39.41
N VAL A 138 -3.01 21.03 40.08
CA VAL A 138 -1.76 21.55 40.64
C VAL A 138 -1.93 21.59 42.15
N ARG A 139 -0.87 21.31 42.91
CA ARG A 139 -0.86 21.57 44.34
C ARG A 139 0.36 22.37 44.76
N ALA A 140 0.16 23.24 45.73
CA ALA A 140 1.20 24.08 46.29
C ALA A 140 1.27 23.89 47.80
N ARG A 141 2.48 23.90 48.35
CA ARG A 141 2.69 24.04 49.78
C ARG A 141 3.98 24.80 50.07
N ARG A 142 4.18 25.11 51.34
CA ARG A 142 5.46 25.59 51.83
C ARG A 142 6.49 24.45 51.90
N PRO A 143 7.76 24.67 51.52
CA PRO A 143 8.81 23.69 51.73
C PRO A 143 8.98 23.36 53.21
N GLN A 144 9.34 22.11 53.49
CA GLN A 144 9.44 21.59 54.87
C GLN A 144 10.75 22.01 55.59
N ASP A 145 11.56 22.86 54.95
CA ASP A 145 12.85 23.28 55.49
C ASP A 145 12.65 24.25 56.66
N GLY A 146 13.36 24.00 57.76
CA GLY A 146 13.16 24.65 59.06
C GLY A 146 13.42 26.17 59.09
N ASP A 147 13.98 26.73 58.03
CA ASP A 147 14.49 28.10 57.98
C ASP A 147 13.40 29.20 57.85
N GLU A 148 12.14 28.83 57.61
CA GLU A 148 11.06 29.80 57.37
C GLU A 148 9.93 29.75 58.42
N ALA A 149 10.12 29.08 59.56
CA ALA A 149 9.07 28.85 60.56
C ALA A 149 8.46 30.18 61.07
N GLY A 150 7.13 30.28 61.11
CA GLY A 150 6.40 31.43 61.68
C GLY A 150 5.88 32.49 60.70
N PHE A 151 6.13 32.36 59.38
CA PHE A 151 5.60 33.30 58.39
C PHE A 151 4.36 32.77 57.65
N THR A 152 3.35 33.62 57.58
CA THR A 152 2.19 33.45 56.70
C THR A 152 2.51 33.98 55.31
N ARG A 153 2.17 33.22 54.27
CA ARG A 153 2.36 33.59 52.85
C ARG A 153 1.04 33.51 52.09
N TYR A 154 0.85 34.43 51.16
CA TYR A 154 -0.34 34.55 50.33
C TYR A 154 0.00 34.26 48.88
N LEU A 155 -0.67 33.26 48.31
CA LEU A 155 -0.62 33.00 46.88
C LEU A 155 -1.68 33.90 46.21
N GLU A 156 -1.26 34.73 45.27
CA GLU A 156 -2.14 35.67 44.58
C GLU A 156 -2.81 35.01 43.37
N SER A 157 -2.04 34.29 42.56
CA SER A 157 -2.56 33.55 41.41
C SER A 157 -1.71 32.33 41.08
N ILE A 158 -2.35 31.35 40.45
CA ILE A 158 -1.72 30.19 39.84
C ILE A 158 -2.37 29.92 38.50
N ARG A 159 -1.57 29.63 37.47
CA ARG A 159 -2.02 29.24 36.13
C ARG A 159 -1.25 28.03 35.65
N ALA A 160 -1.88 27.22 34.80
CA ALA A 160 -1.22 26.12 34.13
C ALA A 160 -1.23 26.33 32.62
N THR A 161 -0.09 26.28 31.96
CA THR A 161 0.02 26.27 30.50
C THR A 161 0.34 24.88 30.02
N VAL A 162 -0.49 24.33 29.13
CA VAL A 162 -0.29 23.01 28.52
C VAL A 162 0.19 23.22 27.09
N TRP A 163 1.33 22.64 26.73
CA TRP A 163 1.84 22.61 25.36
C TRP A 163 1.58 21.27 24.72
N TRP A 164 1.12 21.26 23.46
CA TRP A 164 0.89 20.04 22.70
C TRP A 164 1.32 20.16 21.24
N THR A 165 1.54 19.00 20.63
CA THR A 165 1.64 18.83 19.19
C THR A 165 0.35 18.14 18.77
N ALA A 166 -0.39 18.75 17.84
CA ALA A 166 -1.53 18.06 17.25
C ALA A 166 -1.07 16.72 16.68
N ALA A 167 -1.93 15.69 16.73
CA ALA A 167 -1.68 14.53 15.88
C ALA A 167 -1.40 15.03 14.46
N PRO A 168 -0.48 14.41 13.71
CA PRO A 168 -0.43 14.68 12.28
C PRO A 168 -1.87 14.56 11.78
N GLN A 169 -2.47 15.67 11.33
CA GLN A 169 -3.72 15.56 10.60
C GLN A 169 -3.41 14.54 9.50
N GLN A 170 -4.25 13.52 9.35
CA GLN A 170 -4.24 12.75 8.12
C GLN A 170 -4.20 13.79 7.02
N ALA A 171 -3.07 13.88 6.31
CA ALA A 171 -2.94 14.83 5.23
C ALA A 171 -4.20 14.67 4.39
N ASN A 172 -4.90 15.77 4.10
CA ASN A 172 -5.99 15.74 3.14
C ASN A 172 -5.48 14.89 1.98
N MET A 173 -6.09 13.72 1.78
CA MET A 173 -5.53 12.68 0.91
C MET A 173 -5.19 13.37 -0.40
N ALA A 174 -3.90 13.35 -0.76
CA ALA A 174 -3.43 14.05 -1.93
C ALA A 174 -4.31 13.61 -3.11
N GLU A 175 -4.75 14.57 -3.92
CA GLU A 175 -5.58 14.28 -5.08
C GLU A 175 -4.91 13.19 -5.92
N GLU A 176 -5.62 12.08 -6.13
CA GLU A 176 -5.08 10.96 -6.88
C GLU A 176 -4.95 11.34 -8.36
N THR A 177 -3.76 11.21 -8.91
CA THR A 177 -3.50 11.52 -10.33
C THR A 177 -3.37 10.24 -11.12
N LYS A 178 -4.11 10.12 -12.23
CA LYS A 178 -4.08 8.91 -13.08
C LYS A 178 -2.64 8.54 -13.51
N VAL A 179 -1.79 9.54 -13.77
CA VAL A 179 -0.41 9.36 -14.25
C VAL A 179 0.50 8.69 -13.20
N LEU A 180 0.24 8.89 -11.90
CA LEU A 180 1.06 8.33 -10.83
C LEU A 180 0.52 7.02 -10.27
N LYS A 181 -0.68 6.60 -10.71
CA LYS A 181 -1.26 5.32 -10.31
C LYS A 181 -0.50 4.17 -10.94
N ARG A 182 -0.18 3.18 -10.12
CA ARG A 182 0.40 1.92 -10.53
C ARG A 182 -0.64 0.83 -10.41
N VAL A 183 -0.70 -0.03 -11.41
CA VAL A 183 -1.50 -1.25 -11.38
C VAL A 183 -0.58 -2.39 -10.94
N LEU A 184 -0.91 -3.02 -9.82
CA LEU A 184 -0.19 -4.16 -9.30
C LEU A 184 -1.10 -5.39 -9.37
N ILE A 185 -0.53 -6.53 -9.76
CA ILE A 185 -1.25 -7.80 -9.84
C ILE A 185 -0.50 -8.88 -9.06
N GLY A 186 -1.26 -9.73 -8.38
CA GLY A 186 -0.76 -10.88 -7.64
C GLY A 186 -1.60 -12.10 -7.97
N PRO A 187 -1.03 -13.19 -8.49
CA PRO A 187 -1.80 -14.39 -8.73
C PRO A 187 -2.21 -15.04 -7.39
N GLU A 188 -3.47 -15.39 -7.25
CA GLU A 188 -3.99 -16.02 -6.02
C GLU A 188 -3.69 -17.53 -6.02
N THR A 189 -3.24 -18.06 -4.88
CA THR A 189 -3.16 -19.52 -4.68
C THR A 189 -4.52 -20.12 -4.38
N THR A 190 -5.33 -19.41 -3.61
CA THR A 190 -6.72 -19.73 -3.29
C THR A 190 -7.58 -18.55 -3.72
N PRO A 191 -8.60 -18.74 -4.58
CA PRO A 191 -9.42 -17.64 -5.06
C PRO A 191 -10.08 -16.84 -3.92
N GLY A 192 -9.86 -15.52 -3.90
CA GLY A 192 -10.38 -14.61 -2.88
C GLY A 192 -9.59 -14.50 -1.58
N ASP A 193 -8.39 -15.08 -1.51
CA ASP A 193 -7.50 -15.01 -0.34
C ASP A 193 -7.12 -13.55 0.01
N VAL A 194 -7.32 -13.17 1.26
CA VAL A 194 -6.93 -11.87 1.81
C VAL A 194 -5.43 -11.71 1.97
N ALA A 195 -4.68 -12.81 2.06
CA ALA A 195 -3.23 -12.81 2.24
C ALA A 195 -2.46 -12.74 0.91
N ALA A 196 -3.14 -12.80 -0.24
CA ALA A 196 -2.50 -12.69 -1.54
C ALA A 196 -1.84 -11.30 -1.70
N VAL A 197 -0.60 -11.30 -2.21
CA VAL A 197 0.25 -10.11 -2.33
C VAL A 197 0.45 -9.77 -3.80
N CYS A 198 0.27 -8.51 -4.20
CA CYS A 198 0.58 -8.09 -5.57
C CYS A 198 2.09 -8.05 -5.78
N THR A 199 2.57 -8.97 -6.62
CA THR A 199 4.01 -9.19 -6.85
C THR A 199 4.50 -8.46 -8.09
N TYR A 200 3.64 -8.32 -9.11
CA TYR A 200 3.99 -7.78 -10.41
C TYR A 200 3.39 -6.39 -10.60
N GLN A 201 4.16 -5.48 -11.16
CA GLN A 201 3.65 -4.21 -11.66
C GLN A 201 3.48 -4.32 -13.17
N VAL A 202 2.24 -4.10 -13.64
CA VAL A 202 1.92 -4.02 -15.07
C VAL A 202 1.97 -2.58 -15.53
N THR A 203 2.40 -2.38 -16.77
CA THR A 203 2.71 -1.08 -17.36
C THR A 203 2.05 -0.87 -18.71
N SER A 204 1.68 -1.94 -19.42
CA SER A 204 1.05 -1.84 -20.74
C SER A 204 -0.47 -1.90 -20.69
N ALA A 205 -1.04 -2.43 -19.60
CA ALA A 205 -2.47 -2.56 -19.38
C ALA A 205 -3.01 -1.50 -18.41
N ASP A 206 -4.14 -0.90 -18.77
CA ASP A 206 -5.00 -0.13 -17.87
C ASP A 206 -6.14 -1.04 -17.40
N ILE A 207 -6.35 -1.09 -16.08
CA ILE A 207 -7.43 -1.83 -15.44
C ILE A 207 -7.96 -0.89 -14.36
N GLN A 208 -9.27 -0.72 -14.29
CA GLN A 208 -9.89 0.04 -13.21
C GLN A 208 -11.20 -0.60 -12.80
N PHE A 209 -11.25 -1.11 -11.56
CA PHE A 209 -12.45 -1.71 -11.00
C PHE A 209 -13.43 -0.64 -10.53
N SER A 210 -14.70 -0.85 -10.86
CA SER A 210 -15.84 -0.09 -10.37
C SER A 210 -16.73 -0.99 -9.52
N PRO A 211 -17.21 -0.53 -8.35
CA PRO A 211 -18.10 -1.30 -7.51
C PRO A 211 -19.47 -1.44 -8.17
N ASP A 212 -19.97 -2.67 -8.24
CA ASP A 212 -21.29 -3.04 -8.71
C ASP A 212 -22.12 -3.49 -7.50
N ALA A 213 -22.81 -2.53 -6.88
CA ALA A 213 -23.66 -2.76 -5.70
C ALA A 213 -25.14 -2.79 -6.09
N GLU A 214 -25.83 -3.85 -5.67
CA GLU A 214 -27.28 -3.99 -5.82
C GLU A 214 -27.97 -3.55 -4.53
N PHE A 215 -28.84 -2.55 -4.62
CA PHE A 215 -29.60 -2.05 -3.47
C PHE A 215 -31.06 -2.46 -3.54
N LYS A 216 -31.58 -2.99 -2.44
CA LYS A 216 -33.01 -3.23 -2.26
C LYS A 216 -33.63 -2.12 -1.43
N GLU A 217 -34.68 -1.52 -1.99
CA GLU A 217 -35.51 -0.55 -1.28
C GLU A 217 -36.54 -1.26 -0.41
N PHE A 218 -36.64 -0.84 0.85
CA PHE A 218 -37.69 -1.30 1.76
C PHE A 218 -38.71 -0.19 1.94
N ARG A 219 -39.96 -0.47 1.56
CA ARG A 219 -41.10 0.42 1.76
C ARG A 219 -42.05 -0.19 2.78
N GLY A 220 -42.27 0.51 3.88
CA GLY A 220 -43.30 0.14 4.85
C GLY A 220 -44.70 0.41 4.29
N GLN A 221 -45.69 -0.37 4.69
CA GLN A 221 -47.09 -0.10 4.36
C GLN A 221 -47.49 1.30 4.85
N GLY A 222 -48.11 2.10 3.99
CA GLY A 222 -48.53 3.47 4.31
C GLY A 222 -47.47 4.56 4.09
N PHE A 223 -46.21 4.20 3.78
CA PHE A 223 -45.17 5.17 3.43
C PHE A 223 -45.14 5.44 1.92
N LYS A 224 -45.01 6.72 1.54
CA LYS A 224 -44.86 7.14 0.13
C LYS A 224 -43.43 7.01 -0.39
N LEU A 225 -42.43 7.03 0.51
CA LEU A 225 -41.01 6.92 0.20
C LEU A 225 -40.40 5.66 0.85
N PRO A 226 -39.29 5.11 0.32
CA PRO A 226 -38.54 4.05 0.98
C PRO A 226 -38.04 4.50 2.37
N ILE A 227 -38.08 3.60 3.34
CA ILE A 227 -37.58 3.85 4.70
C ILE A 227 -36.13 3.39 4.89
N ALA A 228 -35.65 2.51 4.00
CA ALA A 228 -34.27 2.05 4.00
C ALA A 228 -33.86 1.57 2.60
N HIS A 229 -32.59 1.80 2.27
CA HIS A 229 -31.87 1.12 1.20
C HIS A 229 -30.88 0.18 1.88
N ARG A 230 -30.84 -1.10 1.47
CA ARG A 230 -29.83 -2.05 1.94
C ARG A 230 -29.10 -2.59 0.74
N ASN A 231 -27.78 -2.60 0.83
CA ASN A 231 -26.95 -3.35 -0.09
C ASN A 231 -27.25 -4.84 0.09
N THR A 232 -27.70 -5.50 -0.97
CA THR A 232 -27.98 -6.94 -0.97
C THR A 232 -26.85 -7.75 -1.56
N ASP A 233 -26.06 -7.14 -2.45
CA ASP A 233 -24.90 -7.77 -3.05
C ASP A 233 -23.92 -6.73 -3.59
N GLU A 234 -22.64 -7.04 -3.50
CA GLU A 234 -21.58 -6.17 -3.94
C GLU A 234 -20.49 -6.99 -4.64
N THR A 235 -20.32 -6.70 -5.92
CA THR A 235 -19.25 -7.22 -6.76
C THR A 235 -18.50 -6.04 -7.37
N ALA A 236 -17.51 -6.30 -8.22
CA ALA A 236 -16.90 -5.25 -9.01
C ALA A 236 -16.53 -5.74 -10.40
N SER A 237 -16.61 -4.85 -11.37
CA SER A 237 -16.25 -5.09 -12.76
C SER A 237 -15.21 -4.08 -13.24
N ALA A 238 -14.44 -4.45 -14.26
CA ALA A 238 -13.47 -3.57 -14.92
C ALA A 238 -13.38 -3.90 -16.40
N SER A 239 -12.92 -2.95 -17.21
CA SER A 239 -12.35 -3.23 -18.53
C SER A 239 -10.86 -3.50 -18.41
N LEU A 240 -10.35 -4.35 -19.31
CA LEU A 240 -8.93 -4.43 -19.66
C LEU A 240 -8.76 -3.60 -20.93
N GLU A 241 -7.84 -2.65 -20.94
CA GLU A 241 -7.51 -1.83 -22.11
C GLU A 241 -5.99 -1.65 -22.18
N GLY A 242 -5.46 -1.37 -23.38
CA GLY A 242 -4.05 -1.04 -23.57
C GLY A 242 -3.42 -1.74 -24.76
N HIS A 243 -2.09 -1.75 -24.78
CA HIS A 243 -1.31 -2.42 -25.83
C HIS A 243 -0.81 -3.78 -25.34
N PRO A 244 -0.90 -4.83 -26.16
CA PRO A 244 -0.40 -6.13 -25.77
C PRO A 244 1.13 -6.10 -25.70
N ASP A 245 1.65 -6.74 -24.65
CA ASP A 245 3.07 -6.81 -24.33
C ASP A 245 3.49 -8.27 -24.18
N TYR A 246 4.63 -8.67 -24.73
CA TYR A 246 5.05 -10.08 -24.68
C TYR A 246 5.26 -10.60 -23.26
N ASN A 247 5.63 -9.76 -22.29
CA ASN A 247 5.86 -10.16 -20.90
C ASN A 247 4.57 -10.05 -20.05
N GLU A 248 3.64 -9.15 -20.36
CA GLU A 248 2.41 -8.97 -19.56
C GLU A 248 1.23 -9.82 -20.07
N ILE A 249 1.14 -10.10 -21.37
CA ILE A 249 -0.04 -10.76 -21.97
C ILE A 249 -0.34 -12.15 -21.39
N GLY A 250 0.67 -12.84 -20.89
CA GLY A 250 0.51 -14.15 -20.26
C GLY A 250 -0.37 -14.13 -19.01
N PHE A 251 -0.46 -13.01 -18.28
CA PHE A 251 -1.36 -12.91 -17.11
C PHE A 251 -2.83 -12.93 -17.53
N TRP A 252 -3.16 -12.21 -18.60
CA TRP A 252 -4.51 -12.12 -19.15
C TRP A 252 -4.92 -13.45 -19.78
N LEU A 253 -4.00 -14.07 -20.52
CA LEU A 253 -4.19 -15.41 -21.07
C LEU A 253 -4.34 -16.44 -19.96
N ALA A 254 -3.57 -16.40 -18.87
CA ALA A 254 -3.73 -17.35 -17.75
C ALA A 254 -5.07 -17.16 -17.01
N SER A 255 -5.56 -15.93 -16.94
CA SER A 255 -6.88 -15.59 -16.38
C SER A 255 -8.01 -16.19 -17.21
N ASN A 256 -7.94 -16.00 -18.54
CA ASN A 256 -8.99 -16.44 -19.43
C ASN A 256 -8.85 -17.91 -19.83
N PHE A 257 -7.69 -18.36 -20.32
CA PHE A 257 -7.44 -19.71 -20.83
C PHE A 257 -7.21 -20.79 -19.78
N GLY A 258 -6.75 -20.41 -18.59
CA GLY A 258 -6.18 -21.35 -17.63
C GLY A 258 -4.66 -21.30 -17.62
N LYS A 259 -4.06 -21.89 -16.58
CA LYS A 259 -2.60 -21.93 -16.41
C LYS A 259 -1.91 -22.55 -17.64
N PRO A 260 -0.83 -21.93 -18.15
CA PRO A 260 -0.12 -22.48 -19.29
C PRO A 260 0.75 -23.67 -18.91
N VAL A 261 0.99 -24.56 -19.87
CA VAL A 261 2.15 -25.46 -19.81
C VAL A 261 3.39 -24.65 -20.19
N SER A 262 4.39 -24.63 -19.31
CA SER A 262 5.57 -23.76 -19.45
C SER A 262 6.85 -24.59 -19.57
N ASP A 263 7.60 -24.38 -20.65
CA ASP A 263 8.85 -25.08 -20.95
C ASP A 263 10.03 -24.09 -20.99
N LEU A 264 11.18 -24.47 -20.44
CA LEU A 264 12.43 -23.72 -20.60
C LEU A 264 13.04 -24.06 -21.97
N VAL A 265 13.06 -23.08 -22.89
CA VAL A 265 13.59 -23.27 -24.25
C VAL A 265 15.09 -22.99 -24.30
N ALA A 266 15.52 -21.95 -23.61
CA ALA A 266 16.91 -21.57 -23.43
C ALA A 266 17.07 -20.87 -22.07
N THR A 267 18.29 -20.61 -21.62
CA THR A 267 18.53 -19.91 -20.34
C THR A 267 17.81 -18.56 -20.31
N GLY A 268 16.81 -18.43 -19.43
CA GLY A 268 16.00 -17.20 -19.30
C GLY A 268 14.97 -17.00 -20.43
N VAL A 269 14.69 -18.04 -21.22
CA VAL A 269 13.67 -18.02 -22.28
C VAL A 269 12.66 -19.14 -22.03
N TYR A 270 11.40 -18.76 -21.89
CA TYR A 270 10.31 -19.67 -21.57
C TYR A 270 9.28 -19.67 -22.70
N ARG A 271 8.69 -20.84 -22.95
CA ARG A 271 7.57 -21.02 -23.86
C ARG A 271 6.36 -21.47 -23.07
N HIS A 272 5.30 -20.70 -23.14
CA HIS A 272 4.01 -20.93 -22.49
C HIS A 272 2.99 -21.33 -23.54
N THR A 273 2.35 -22.47 -23.35
CA THR A 273 1.27 -22.95 -24.20
C THR A 273 -0.05 -22.91 -23.44
N PHE A 274 -0.96 -22.05 -23.89
CA PHE A 274 -2.33 -21.95 -23.41
C PHE A 274 -3.23 -22.71 -24.38
N THR A 275 -4.11 -23.56 -23.86
CA THR A 275 -5.08 -24.31 -24.66
C THR A 275 -6.44 -24.19 -24.00
N LEU A 276 -7.47 -23.93 -24.81
CA LEU A 276 -8.85 -23.93 -24.34
C LEU A 276 -9.28 -25.39 -24.08
N ASN A 277 -9.69 -25.72 -22.85
CA ASN A 277 -10.27 -27.02 -22.55
C ASN A 277 -11.76 -27.01 -22.92
N GLU A 278 -12.15 -27.82 -23.90
CA GLU A 278 -13.51 -27.79 -24.44
C GLU A 278 -14.47 -28.78 -23.76
N ARG A 279 -13.93 -29.74 -23.01
CA ARG A 279 -14.70 -30.85 -22.44
C ARG A 279 -14.53 -30.99 -20.93
N GLY A 280 -13.50 -30.41 -20.36
CA GLY A 280 -13.25 -30.40 -18.92
C GLY A 280 -13.19 -29.00 -18.36
N SER A 281 -13.20 -28.91 -17.02
CA SER A 281 -12.99 -27.65 -16.33
C SER A 281 -11.62 -27.08 -16.67
N SER A 282 -11.54 -25.79 -16.97
CA SER A 282 -10.26 -25.07 -16.94
C SER A 282 -9.89 -24.73 -15.50
N ASP A 283 -8.60 -24.43 -15.29
CA ASP A 283 -8.06 -23.91 -14.02
C ASP A 283 -7.59 -22.46 -14.25
N PRO A 284 -8.53 -21.49 -14.33
CA PRO A 284 -8.18 -20.09 -14.56
C PRO A 284 -7.42 -19.49 -13.38
N ARG A 285 -6.48 -18.60 -13.69
CA ARG A 285 -5.74 -17.86 -12.67
C ARG A 285 -6.57 -16.66 -12.21
N SER A 286 -7.01 -16.64 -10.96
CA SER A 286 -7.57 -15.43 -10.36
C SER A 286 -6.47 -14.56 -9.77
N TYR A 287 -6.74 -13.25 -9.70
CA TYR A 287 -5.77 -12.27 -9.24
C TYR A 287 -6.32 -11.41 -8.11
N VAL A 288 -5.40 -10.97 -7.24
CA VAL A 288 -5.55 -9.75 -6.46
C VAL A 288 -4.99 -8.59 -7.30
N VAL A 289 -5.76 -7.51 -7.41
CA VAL A 289 -5.38 -6.31 -8.16
C VAL A 289 -5.40 -5.12 -7.22
N GLU A 290 -4.34 -4.32 -7.27
CA GLU A 290 -4.21 -3.09 -6.49
C GLU A 290 -3.94 -1.88 -7.37
N TYR A 291 -4.62 -0.79 -7.04
CA TYR A 291 -4.32 0.55 -7.55
C TYR A 291 -3.76 1.36 -6.39
N SER A 292 -2.48 1.71 -6.50
CA SER A 292 -1.83 2.55 -5.50
C SER A 292 -1.06 3.68 -6.15
N GLN A 293 -1.13 4.84 -5.51
CA GLN A 293 -0.18 5.94 -5.71
C GLN A 293 0.61 6.07 -4.42
N ALA A 294 1.90 6.43 -4.53
CA ALA A 294 2.70 6.73 -3.35
C ALA A 294 2.01 7.81 -2.51
N ASP A 295 1.83 7.54 -1.22
CA ASP A 295 1.19 8.43 -0.24
C ASP A 295 -0.34 8.65 -0.39
N ALA A 296 -1.05 7.78 -1.13
CA ALA A 296 -2.52 7.81 -1.28
C ALA A 296 -3.20 6.51 -0.81
N SER A 297 -4.54 6.48 -0.82
CA SER A 297 -5.33 5.26 -0.59
C SER A 297 -4.95 4.17 -1.58
N THR A 298 -4.84 2.94 -1.09
CA THR A 298 -4.77 1.77 -1.97
C THR A 298 -6.15 1.18 -2.13
N VAL A 299 -6.57 1.01 -3.37
CA VAL A 299 -7.77 0.27 -3.72
C VAL A 299 -7.35 -1.15 -4.04
N ARG A 300 -7.96 -2.14 -3.38
CA ARG A 300 -7.70 -3.56 -3.62
C ARG A 300 -8.96 -4.28 -4.06
N VAL A 301 -8.80 -5.19 -5.01
CA VAL A 301 -9.83 -6.10 -5.48
C VAL A 301 -9.29 -7.52 -5.44
N ARG A 302 -10.14 -8.48 -5.07
CA ARG A 302 -9.80 -9.89 -4.92
C ARG A 302 -10.62 -10.76 -5.84
N ARG A 303 -10.11 -11.95 -6.15
CA ARG A 303 -10.75 -12.89 -7.06
C ARG A 303 -11.10 -12.25 -8.41
N ALA A 304 -10.24 -11.36 -8.89
CA ALA A 304 -10.38 -10.76 -10.20
C ALA A 304 -10.16 -11.85 -11.25
N LEU A 305 -11.16 -12.06 -12.10
CA LEU A 305 -11.12 -13.03 -13.19
C LEU A 305 -11.52 -12.36 -14.49
N LEU A 306 -10.79 -12.66 -15.56
CA LEU A 306 -11.02 -12.11 -16.88
C LEU A 306 -12.06 -12.96 -17.62
N ASN A 307 -13.26 -12.42 -17.77
CA ASN A 307 -14.38 -13.08 -18.43
C ASN A 307 -14.26 -13.05 -19.96
N SER A 308 -13.75 -11.95 -20.51
CA SER A 308 -13.48 -11.82 -21.94
C SER A 308 -12.09 -11.26 -22.20
N PHE A 309 -11.49 -11.69 -23.30
CA PHE A 309 -10.18 -11.26 -23.76
C PHE A 309 -10.21 -11.04 -25.26
N GLY A 310 -9.66 -9.92 -25.71
CA GLY A 310 -9.59 -9.52 -27.11
C GLY A 310 -8.20 -9.03 -27.48
N LEU A 311 -7.80 -9.33 -28.72
CA LEU A 311 -6.61 -8.80 -29.38
C LEU A 311 -7.00 -8.33 -30.77
N SER A 312 -6.55 -7.16 -31.17
CA SER A 312 -6.91 -6.62 -32.48
C SER A 312 -5.74 -5.93 -33.16
N GLY A 313 -5.72 -5.99 -34.49
CA GLY A 313 -4.85 -5.20 -35.35
C GLY A 313 -5.70 -4.28 -36.23
N SER A 314 -5.36 -2.99 -36.20
CA SER A 314 -6.06 -1.94 -36.97
C SER A 314 -5.90 -2.07 -38.49
N GLU A 315 -6.90 -1.60 -39.25
CA GLU A 315 -6.94 -1.64 -40.73
C GLU A 315 -5.75 -0.96 -41.40
N ASN A 316 -5.25 0.12 -40.79
CA ASN A 316 -4.11 0.89 -41.31
C ASN A 316 -2.77 0.42 -40.72
N ARG A 317 -2.76 -0.70 -39.99
CA ARG A 317 -1.60 -1.25 -39.26
C ARG A 317 -0.93 -0.21 -38.35
N SER A 318 -1.70 0.76 -37.84
CA SER A 318 -1.21 1.82 -36.97
C SER A 318 -1.05 1.36 -35.53
N ASP A 319 -1.83 0.35 -35.13
CA ASP A 319 -1.91 -0.10 -33.76
C ASP A 319 -2.28 -1.59 -33.63
N VAL A 320 -1.82 -2.19 -32.52
CA VAL A 320 -2.26 -3.48 -32.00
C VAL A 320 -2.86 -3.22 -30.61
N GLY A 321 -4.14 -3.54 -30.46
CA GLY A 321 -4.90 -3.31 -29.24
C GLY A 321 -5.13 -4.59 -28.45
N MET A 322 -5.39 -4.42 -27.16
CA MET A 322 -5.85 -5.46 -26.26
C MET A 322 -7.08 -4.97 -25.50
N SER A 323 -8.06 -5.85 -25.33
CA SER A 323 -9.30 -5.54 -24.62
C SER A 323 -9.78 -6.71 -23.76
N GLY A 324 -10.71 -6.45 -22.85
CA GLY A 324 -11.32 -7.51 -22.05
C GLY A 324 -12.27 -6.98 -20.98
N SER A 325 -12.96 -7.90 -20.31
CA SER A 325 -13.86 -7.60 -19.19
C SER A 325 -13.53 -8.46 -17.99
N TRP A 326 -13.52 -7.84 -16.82
CA TRP A 326 -13.27 -8.48 -15.53
C TRP A 326 -14.53 -8.50 -14.68
N PHE A 327 -14.62 -9.49 -13.81
CA PHE A 327 -15.45 -9.43 -12.61
C PHE A 327 -14.64 -9.88 -11.40
N SER A 328 -15.10 -9.51 -10.22
CA SER A 328 -14.38 -9.70 -8.96
C SER A 328 -15.29 -9.53 -7.74
N LEU A 329 -14.75 -9.84 -6.56
CA LEU A 329 -15.41 -9.50 -5.30
C LEU A 329 -15.46 -7.99 -5.08
N ALA A 330 -16.22 -7.55 -4.08
CA ALA A 330 -16.33 -6.15 -3.68
C ALA A 330 -14.98 -5.43 -3.56
N VAL A 331 -14.95 -4.16 -3.97
CA VAL A 331 -13.79 -3.28 -3.87
C VAL A 331 -13.49 -2.96 -2.41
N ASP A 332 -12.23 -3.06 -2.01
CA ASP A 332 -11.74 -2.52 -0.73
C ASP A 332 -10.99 -1.20 -0.99
N PRO A 333 -11.64 -0.04 -0.75
CA PRO A 333 -11.04 1.27 -1.03
C PRO A 333 -10.01 1.72 0.02
N ASN A 334 -9.88 1.00 1.14
CA ASN A 334 -9.02 1.36 2.27
C ASN A 334 -7.98 0.28 2.56
N ALA A 335 -7.60 -0.50 1.54
CA ALA A 335 -6.62 -1.55 1.69
C ALA A 335 -5.24 -0.96 2.04
N SER A 336 -4.43 -1.75 2.75
CA SER A 336 -3.00 -1.45 2.88
C SER A 336 -2.27 -1.95 1.64
N ALA A 337 -1.43 -1.12 1.04
CA ALA A 337 -0.59 -1.50 -0.10
C ALA A 337 0.17 -2.80 0.20
N SER A 338 0.15 -3.73 -0.76
CA SER A 338 0.97 -4.92 -0.69
C SER A 338 2.45 -4.54 -0.65
N GLY A 339 3.22 -5.18 0.25
CA GLY A 339 4.67 -5.09 0.20
C GLY A 339 5.19 -5.84 -1.03
N GLY A 340 6.22 -5.32 -1.69
CA GLY A 340 6.91 -6.07 -2.75
C GLY A 340 7.60 -7.33 -2.23
N VAL A 341 8.39 -7.98 -3.10
CA VAL A 341 9.28 -9.07 -2.68
C VAL A 341 10.42 -8.50 -1.83
N ASN A 342 10.86 -9.24 -0.81
CA ASN A 342 12.02 -8.84 -0.02
C ASN A 342 13.28 -8.90 -0.89
N GLU A 343 14.07 -7.83 -0.88
CA GLU A 343 15.38 -7.85 -1.53
C GLU A 343 16.28 -8.90 -0.89
N VAL A 344 16.98 -9.68 -1.72
CA VAL A 344 18.00 -10.63 -1.29
C VAL A 344 19.30 -10.29 -2.00
N GLN A 345 20.36 -10.10 -1.22
CA GLN A 345 21.72 -9.89 -1.70
C GLN A 345 22.63 -10.99 -1.13
N THR A 346 23.47 -11.57 -1.98
CA THR A 346 24.43 -12.60 -1.59
C THR A 346 25.84 -12.02 -1.60
N ILE A 347 26.51 -12.11 -0.45
CA ILE A 347 27.87 -11.66 -0.25
C ILE A 347 28.78 -12.89 -0.18
N THR A 348 29.69 -12.99 -1.13
CA THR A 348 30.70 -14.04 -1.18
C THR A 348 32.05 -13.47 -0.79
N VAL A 349 32.71 -14.10 0.17
CA VAL A 349 34.09 -13.78 0.56
C VAL A 349 34.98 -14.94 0.12
N THR A 350 36.06 -14.64 -0.57
CA THR A 350 37.04 -15.64 -1.04
C THR A 350 38.42 -15.34 -0.48
N GLY A 351 39.23 -16.39 -0.31
CA GLY A 351 40.55 -16.29 0.32
C GLY A 351 40.47 -16.18 1.85
N THR A 352 41.50 -15.59 2.44
CA THR A 352 41.69 -15.42 3.88
C THR A 352 41.91 -13.95 4.26
N PRO A 353 40.99 -13.04 3.90
CA PRO A 353 41.08 -11.67 4.34
C PRO A 353 40.92 -11.58 5.86
N THR A 354 41.48 -10.53 6.49
CA THR A 354 41.35 -10.34 7.95
C THR A 354 40.03 -9.66 8.30
N THR A 355 39.64 -8.66 7.51
CA THR A 355 38.46 -7.83 7.74
C THR A 355 37.62 -7.71 6.47
N LEU A 356 36.30 -7.83 6.61
CA LEU A 356 35.31 -7.51 5.60
C LEU A 356 34.76 -6.12 5.91
N ASN A 357 34.97 -5.18 5.00
CA ASN A 357 34.38 -3.85 5.07
C ASN A 357 33.13 -3.80 4.19
N PHE A 358 32.12 -3.06 4.62
CA PHE A 358 30.90 -2.87 3.87
C PHE A 358 30.42 -1.41 3.96
N ASP A 359 29.82 -0.92 2.88
CA ASP A 359 29.19 0.39 2.80
C ASP A 359 27.73 0.21 2.35
N TYR A 360 26.82 0.87 3.07
CA TYR A 360 25.41 0.93 2.71
C TYR A 360 24.88 2.34 2.92
N LYS A 361 24.44 2.98 1.83
CA LYS A 361 23.96 4.38 1.80
C LYS A 361 24.98 5.36 2.39
N GLY A 362 26.27 5.14 2.12
CA GLY A 362 27.37 5.98 2.60
C GLY A 362 27.75 5.78 4.07
N LYS A 363 27.18 4.77 4.76
CA LYS A 363 27.58 4.38 6.12
C LYS A 363 28.42 3.12 6.06
N LYS A 364 29.63 3.24 6.60
CA LYS A 364 30.64 2.18 6.59
C LYS A 364 30.59 1.36 7.87
N GLY A 365 30.76 0.05 7.72
CA GLY A 365 30.98 -0.88 8.81
C GLY A 365 32.07 -1.88 8.43
N SER A 366 32.51 -2.64 9.43
CA SER A 366 33.52 -3.68 9.24
C SER A 366 33.30 -4.82 10.22
N VAL A 367 33.64 -6.03 9.81
CA VAL A 367 33.59 -7.21 10.66
C VAL A 367 34.83 -8.08 10.42
N VAL A 368 35.35 -8.69 11.49
CA VAL A 368 36.48 -9.61 11.41
C VAL A 368 36.03 -10.90 10.73
N VAL A 369 36.81 -11.37 9.75
CA VAL A 369 36.45 -12.53 8.91
C VAL A 369 36.76 -13.86 9.63
N ALA A 370 37.78 -13.89 10.47
CA ALA A 370 38.15 -15.08 11.23
C ALA A 370 37.00 -15.49 12.17
N GLY A 371 36.36 -16.62 11.88
CA GLY A 371 35.21 -17.11 12.65
C GLY A 371 33.91 -16.34 12.40
N LEU A 372 33.79 -15.61 11.27
CA LEU A 372 32.61 -14.82 10.95
C LEU A 372 31.34 -15.70 10.86
N THR A 373 30.42 -15.51 11.80
CA THR A 373 29.10 -16.13 11.78
C THR A 373 28.07 -15.19 11.12
N ALA A 374 27.00 -15.74 10.56
CA ALA A 374 25.89 -14.93 10.06
C ALA A 374 25.32 -13.98 11.13
N ALA A 375 25.21 -14.43 12.38
CA ALA A 375 24.74 -13.60 13.49
C ALA A 375 25.68 -12.41 13.75
N ALA A 376 27.00 -12.63 13.79
CA ALA A 376 27.96 -11.55 13.97
C ALA A 376 27.92 -10.55 12.80
N PHE A 377 27.79 -11.06 11.56
CA PHE A 377 27.66 -10.19 10.39
C PHE A 377 26.34 -9.39 10.41
N GLN A 378 25.24 -10.03 10.80
CA GLN A 378 23.94 -9.37 10.97
C GLN A 378 24.02 -8.23 11.99
N THR A 379 24.61 -8.48 13.16
CA THR A 379 24.79 -7.45 14.19
C THR A 379 25.61 -6.27 13.66
N ALA A 380 26.68 -6.54 12.91
CA ALA A 380 27.51 -5.48 12.34
C ALA A 380 26.75 -4.65 11.26
N LEU A 381 25.95 -5.30 10.41
CA LEU A 381 25.11 -4.60 9.43
C LEU A 381 24.00 -3.78 10.08
N GLN A 382 23.30 -4.34 11.06
CA GLN A 382 22.21 -3.67 11.77
C GLN A 382 22.69 -2.51 12.67
N ALA A 383 23.98 -2.47 13.02
CA ALA A 383 24.59 -1.36 13.75
C ALA A 383 24.76 -0.08 12.89
N LEU A 384 24.64 -0.18 11.55
CA LEU A 384 24.62 0.99 10.68
C LEU A 384 23.37 1.81 10.96
N THR A 385 23.52 3.12 11.16
CA THR A 385 22.39 4.04 11.41
C THR A 385 21.41 4.11 10.24
N THR A 386 21.85 3.76 9.03
CA THR A 386 21.01 3.67 7.83
C THR A 386 20.26 2.35 7.71
N VAL A 387 20.59 1.34 8.53
CA VAL A 387 19.94 0.02 8.55
C VAL A 387 19.04 -0.10 9.76
N GLY A 388 19.57 -0.02 10.98
CA GLY A 388 18.83 -0.24 12.23
C GLY A 388 18.53 -1.71 12.54
N ALA A 389 18.09 -1.97 13.77
CA ALA A 389 17.84 -3.32 14.27
C ALA A 389 16.68 -4.02 13.51
N GLY A 390 16.89 -5.29 13.15
CA GLY A 390 15.87 -6.13 12.52
C GLY A 390 15.59 -5.89 11.03
N ASN A 391 16.20 -4.88 10.40
CA ASN A 391 15.86 -4.50 9.02
C ASN A 391 16.63 -5.28 7.93
N LEU A 392 17.74 -5.94 8.27
CA LEU A 392 18.46 -6.87 7.40
C LEU A 392 18.76 -8.15 8.17
N LEU A 393 18.34 -9.30 7.64
CA LEU A 393 18.63 -10.61 8.20
C LEU A 393 19.75 -11.27 7.42
N VAL A 394 20.73 -11.87 8.11
CA VAL A 394 21.83 -12.57 7.45
C VAL A 394 21.76 -14.06 7.77
N SER A 395 21.94 -14.89 6.76
CA SER A 395 22.00 -16.34 6.89
C SER A 395 23.18 -16.93 6.10
N GLY A 396 23.47 -18.22 6.34
CA GLY A 396 24.60 -18.93 5.73
C GLY A 396 25.91 -18.83 6.53
N SER A 397 26.87 -19.68 6.20
CA SER A 397 28.25 -19.66 6.73
C SER A 397 29.25 -19.36 5.61
N GLY A 398 28.80 -18.56 4.63
CA GLY A 398 29.43 -18.39 3.32
C GLY A 398 28.71 -19.21 2.24
N PRO A 399 28.42 -18.63 1.05
CA PRO A 399 28.07 -17.23 0.84
C PRO A 399 27.05 -16.74 1.89
N TYR A 400 27.13 -15.47 2.30
CA TYR A 400 26.19 -14.88 3.25
C TYR A 400 25.01 -14.30 2.49
N VAL A 401 23.79 -14.76 2.82
CA VAL A 401 22.55 -14.30 2.21
C VAL A 401 21.93 -13.25 3.12
N VAL A 402 21.88 -12.01 2.64
CA VAL A 402 21.31 -10.85 3.31
C VAL A 402 19.92 -10.61 2.75
N THR A 403 18.89 -10.71 3.58
CA THR A 403 17.48 -10.55 3.22
C THR A 403 16.88 -9.33 3.90
N ALA A 404 16.18 -8.51 3.13
CA ALA A 404 15.42 -7.37 3.64
C ALA A 404 14.29 -7.83 4.60
N ALA A 405 14.11 -7.11 5.69
CA ALA A 405 13.10 -7.41 6.70
C ALA A 405 12.55 -6.14 7.36
N ALA A 406 11.48 -6.27 8.15
CA ALA A 406 10.84 -5.20 8.91
C ALA A 406 10.61 -3.93 8.05
N ALA A 407 11.24 -2.80 8.36
CA ALA A 407 11.04 -1.55 7.63
C ALA A 407 11.55 -1.59 6.18
N PHE A 408 12.40 -2.56 5.85
CA PHE A 408 12.91 -2.79 4.50
C PHE A 408 12.18 -3.93 3.77
N ALA A 409 11.24 -4.60 4.42
CA ALA A 409 10.48 -5.67 3.80
C ALA A 409 9.74 -5.13 2.56
N GLY A 410 9.86 -5.86 1.45
CA GLY A 410 9.21 -5.52 0.19
C GLY A 410 9.70 -4.25 -0.50
N GLN A 411 10.86 -3.72 -0.12
CA GLN A 411 11.44 -2.51 -0.72
C GLN A 411 12.67 -2.85 -1.57
N PRO A 412 12.88 -2.16 -2.72
CA PRO A 412 14.16 -2.20 -3.41
C PRO A 412 15.23 -1.55 -2.54
N LEU A 413 16.34 -2.24 -2.30
CA LEU A 413 17.46 -1.75 -1.50
C LEU A 413 18.66 -1.41 -2.39
N GLU A 414 19.53 -0.53 -1.91
CA GLU A 414 20.81 -0.28 -2.57
C GLU A 414 21.72 -1.50 -2.40
N ARG A 415 22.56 -1.81 -3.40
CA ARG A 415 23.50 -2.92 -3.28
C ARG A 415 24.54 -2.60 -2.21
N ILE A 416 24.75 -3.51 -1.27
CA ILE A 416 25.81 -3.39 -0.26
C ILE A 416 27.15 -3.45 -0.99
N GLU A 417 27.95 -2.39 -0.88
CA GLU A 417 29.31 -2.40 -1.40
C GLU A 417 30.20 -3.13 -0.40
N VAL A 418 31.03 -4.06 -0.87
CA VAL A 418 31.91 -4.85 -0.03
C VAL A 418 33.35 -4.76 -0.51
N SER A 419 34.28 -4.71 0.44
CA SER A 419 35.71 -4.79 0.18
C SER A 419 36.39 -5.53 1.32
N THR A 420 37.66 -5.89 1.17
CA THR A 420 38.41 -6.59 2.22
C THR A 420 39.69 -5.85 2.56
N THR A 421 40.21 -6.05 3.76
CA THR A 421 41.50 -5.49 4.18
C THR A 421 42.27 -6.51 5.01
N GLY A 422 43.59 -6.56 4.81
CA GLY A 422 44.48 -7.55 5.42
C GLY A 422 44.33 -8.94 4.80
N GLY A 423 45.42 -9.72 4.76
CA GLY A 423 45.44 -11.07 4.17
C GLY A 423 45.35 -11.11 2.65
N THR A 424 45.07 -12.29 2.10
CA THR A 424 44.86 -12.53 0.65
C THR A 424 43.41 -12.92 0.41
N GLY A 425 42.58 -12.03 -0.11
CA GLY A 425 41.17 -12.34 -0.36
C GLY A 425 40.42 -11.23 -1.08
N SER A 426 39.18 -11.52 -1.46
CA SER A 426 38.24 -10.57 -2.06
C SER A 426 36.82 -10.82 -1.56
N ALA A 427 35.96 -9.81 -1.68
CA ALA A 427 34.55 -9.94 -1.41
C ALA A 427 33.75 -9.39 -2.58
N THR A 428 32.63 -10.04 -2.89
CA THR A 428 31.69 -9.61 -3.94
C THR A 428 30.28 -9.69 -3.41
N CYS A 429 29.46 -8.69 -3.74
CA CYS A 429 28.03 -8.67 -3.43
C CYS A 429 27.23 -8.72 -4.74
N VAL A 430 26.27 -9.64 -4.81
CA VAL A 430 25.36 -9.80 -5.95
C VAL A 430 23.93 -9.72 -5.45
N ARG A 431 23.10 -8.91 -6.09
CA ARG A 431 21.66 -8.90 -5.85
C ARG A 431 21.06 -10.14 -6.51
N THR A 432 20.56 -11.08 -5.71
CA THR A 432 19.97 -12.33 -6.20
C THR A 432 18.46 -12.22 -6.38
N THR A 433 17.80 -11.42 -5.55
CA THR A 433 16.37 -11.10 -5.68
C THR A 433 16.21 -9.59 -5.54
N PRO A 434 15.78 -8.85 -6.58
CA PRO A 434 15.41 -7.45 -6.42
C PRO A 434 14.26 -7.29 -5.44
N GLY A 435 14.36 -6.34 -4.51
CA GLY A 435 13.23 -6.01 -3.66
C GLY A 435 12.21 -5.12 -4.38
N GLY A 436 11.01 -5.03 -3.81
CA GLY A 436 9.92 -4.29 -4.43
C GLY A 436 9.03 -5.15 -5.32
N HIS A 437 8.11 -4.51 -6.02
CA HIS A 437 7.32 -5.19 -7.05
C HIS A 437 8.21 -5.48 -8.26
N ILE A 438 7.98 -6.63 -8.88
CA ILE A 438 8.64 -7.01 -10.12
C ILE A 438 7.99 -6.19 -11.23
N VAL A 439 8.69 -5.14 -11.67
CA VAL A 439 8.30 -4.37 -12.86
C VAL A 439 8.68 -5.19 -14.08
N LEU A 440 7.69 -5.58 -14.85
CA LEU A 440 7.92 -6.30 -16.10
C LEU A 440 8.46 -5.31 -17.12
N ALA A 441 9.56 -5.67 -17.79
CA ALA A 441 10.13 -4.83 -18.83
C ALA A 441 9.14 -4.78 -20.01
N PRO A 442 8.65 -3.59 -20.41
CA PRO A 442 7.73 -3.51 -21.52
C PRO A 442 8.45 -3.83 -22.85
N VAL A 443 7.94 -4.85 -23.53
CA VAL A 443 8.22 -5.23 -24.92
C VAL A 443 6.87 -5.28 -25.66
N PRO A 444 6.35 -4.13 -26.14
CA PRO A 444 5.05 -4.07 -26.81
C PRO A 444 5.09 -4.83 -28.13
N ILE A 445 3.95 -5.43 -28.51
CA ILE A 445 3.78 -6.07 -29.81
C ILE A 445 3.52 -4.98 -30.84
N LEU A 446 4.41 -4.85 -31.83
CA LEU A 446 4.28 -3.83 -32.86
C LEU A 446 3.47 -4.34 -34.06
N PRO A 447 2.71 -3.47 -34.76
CA PRO A 447 1.97 -3.88 -35.96
C PRO A 447 2.84 -4.55 -37.05
N THR A 448 4.10 -4.12 -37.17
CA THR A 448 5.06 -4.66 -38.15
C THR A 448 5.53 -6.08 -37.84
N GLU A 449 5.33 -6.54 -36.61
CA GLU A 449 5.73 -7.89 -36.16
C GLU A 449 4.64 -8.93 -36.46
N VAL A 450 3.42 -8.49 -36.76
CA VAL A 450 2.25 -9.36 -36.91
C VAL A 450 2.14 -9.92 -38.33
N SER A 451 1.80 -11.19 -38.43
CA SER A 451 1.55 -11.92 -39.67
C SER A 451 0.33 -12.81 -39.50
N LEU A 452 -0.54 -12.83 -40.52
CA LEU A 452 -1.71 -13.69 -40.57
C LEU A 452 -1.47 -14.91 -41.46
N PHE A 453 -2.00 -16.05 -41.06
CA PHE A 453 -1.90 -17.32 -41.77
C PHE A 453 -3.28 -17.95 -41.87
N LEU A 454 -3.56 -18.61 -42.99
CA LEU A 454 -4.84 -19.27 -43.23
C LEU A 454 -4.66 -20.49 -44.14
N ALA A 455 -5.16 -21.65 -43.71
CA ALA A 455 -5.01 -22.91 -44.45
C ALA A 455 -6.21 -23.85 -44.27
N ASP A 456 -6.30 -24.83 -45.15
CA ASP A 456 -7.33 -25.89 -45.11
C ASP A 456 -7.03 -26.96 -44.07
N THR A 457 -5.75 -27.15 -43.76
CA THR A 457 -5.26 -28.14 -42.82
C THR A 457 -4.22 -27.51 -41.91
N PHE A 458 -4.15 -27.97 -40.66
CA PHE A 458 -3.19 -27.45 -39.69
C PHE A 458 -1.72 -27.61 -40.16
N ASP A 459 -1.38 -28.73 -40.80
CA ASP A 459 0.01 -29.02 -41.24
C ASP A 459 0.54 -28.04 -42.28
N THR A 460 -0.34 -27.42 -43.06
CA THR A 460 0.03 -26.45 -44.10
C THR A 460 -0.06 -25.00 -43.61
N LEU A 461 -0.52 -24.76 -42.38
CA LEU A 461 -0.78 -23.42 -41.85
C LEU A 461 0.44 -22.49 -41.91
N ALA A 462 1.60 -22.98 -41.49
CA ALA A 462 2.83 -22.18 -41.45
C ALA A 462 3.33 -21.74 -42.85
N ALA A 463 2.95 -22.44 -43.91
CA ALA A 463 3.34 -22.12 -45.29
C ALA A 463 2.39 -21.12 -45.97
N ASN A 464 1.17 -20.94 -45.43
CA ASN A 464 0.12 -20.13 -46.06
C ASN A 464 -0.04 -18.77 -45.38
N LYS A 465 1.01 -17.95 -45.46
CA LYS A 465 0.98 -16.56 -44.99
C LYS A 465 0.12 -15.69 -45.91
N MET A 466 -0.79 -14.91 -45.34
CA MET A 466 -1.60 -13.93 -46.06
C MET A 466 -0.74 -12.71 -46.44
N THR A 467 -0.96 -12.16 -47.63
CA THR A 467 -0.19 -11.02 -48.15
C THR A 467 -1.00 -9.72 -48.28
N LYS A 468 -2.33 -9.81 -48.18
CA LYS A 468 -3.28 -8.70 -48.35
C LYS A 468 -4.36 -8.71 -47.27
N ASP A 469 -3.91 -8.70 -46.03
CA ASP A 469 -4.69 -8.56 -44.83
C ASP A 469 -4.67 -7.11 -44.31
N PHE A 470 -5.84 -6.57 -43.98
CA PHE A 470 -5.99 -5.21 -43.48
C PHE A 470 -6.15 -5.18 -41.97
N ALA A 471 -7.04 -6.00 -41.41
CA ALA A 471 -7.31 -6.04 -39.97
C ALA A 471 -7.61 -7.46 -39.47
N TRP A 472 -7.44 -7.64 -38.17
CA TRP A 472 -7.84 -8.85 -37.47
C TRP A 472 -8.35 -8.52 -36.07
N ASP A 473 -9.28 -9.33 -35.57
CA ASP A 473 -9.80 -9.24 -34.21
C ASP A 473 -10.01 -10.66 -33.68
N PHE A 474 -9.18 -11.05 -32.72
CA PHE A 474 -9.32 -12.28 -31.97
C PHE A 474 -10.05 -12.00 -30.67
N SER A 475 -11.09 -12.76 -30.36
CA SER A 475 -11.83 -12.61 -29.12
C SER A 475 -12.26 -13.94 -28.51
N VAL A 476 -12.24 -13.96 -27.17
CA VAL A 476 -12.88 -14.97 -26.32
C VAL A 476 -13.80 -14.23 -25.38
N SER A 477 -15.10 -14.56 -25.34
CA SER A 477 -16.08 -13.87 -24.51
C SER A 477 -16.99 -14.85 -23.76
N ASP A 478 -17.59 -14.32 -22.69
CA ASP A 478 -18.57 -15.03 -21.86
C ASP A 478 -18.10 -16.39 -21.35
N ARG A 479 -16.85 -16.47 -20.91
CA ARG A 479 -16.29 -17.74 -20.44
C ARG A 479 -16.74 -18.11 -19.04
N TYR A 480 -16.82 -17.13 -18.14
CA TYR A 480 -17.03 -17.38 -16.71
C TYR A 480 -18.27 -16.66 -16.18
N GLY A 481 -18.99 -17.32 -15.28
CA GLY A 481 -20.12 -16.77 -14.55
C GLY A 481 -19.80 -16.55 -13.07
N MET A 482 -20.67 -15.81 -12.38
CA MET A 482 -20.64 -15.65 -10.93
C MET A 482 -21.78 -16.47 -10.32
N SER A 483 -21.46 -17.48 -9.51
CA SER A 483 -22.46 -18.21 -8.71
C SER A 483 -22.58 -17.59 -7.32
N LYS A 484 -23.73 -16.98 -7.06
CA LYS A 484 -24.09 -16.38 -5.78
C LYS A 484 -24.86 -17.39 -4.94
N PHE A 485 -24.42 -17.62 -3.70
CA PHE A 485 -25.08 -18.53 -2.75
C PHE A 485 -25.57 -17.74 -1.54
N TRP A 486 -26.67 -18.16 -0.93
CA TRP A 486 -27.16 -17.50 0.28
C TRP A 486 -26.15 -17.57 1.43
N GLY A 487 -25.96 -16.44 2.11
CA GLY A 487 -25.07 -16.33 3.28
C GLY A 487 -23.59 -16.11 2.95
N ALA A 488 -23.19 -16.12 1.68
CA ALA A 488 -21.86 -15.70 1.26
C ALA A 488 -21.85 -14.19 0.97
N ALA A 489 -20.79 -13.50 1.38
CA ALA A 489 -20.52 -12.14 0.91
C ALA A 489 -19.93 -12.22 -0.51
N GLY A 490 -20.65 -11.74 -1.52
CA GLY A 490 -20.27 -11.85 -2.94
C GLY A 490 -20.54 -13.24 -3.55
N PHE A 491 -19.81 -13.60 -4.62
CA PHE A 491 -19.98 -14.89 -5.29
C PHE A 491 -19.05 -15.98 -4.74
N GLY A 492 -19.60 -17.18 -4.53
CA GLY A 492 -18.88 -18.31 -3.93
C GLY A 492 -18.12 -19.17 -4.95
N ALA A 493 -18.60 -19.25 -6.19
CA ALA A 493 -17.98 -20.04 -7.26
C ALA A 493 -17.97 -19.31 -8.61
N THR A 494 -17.07 -19.75 -9.49
CA THR A 494 -16.90 -19.23 -10.86
C THR A 494 -17.11 -20.37 -11.87
N PRO A 495 -18.37 -20.76 -12.15
CA PRO A 495 -18.64 -21.77 -13.16
C PRO A 495 -18.24 -21.27 -14.54
N GLU A 496 -17.77 -22.19 -15.39
CA GLU A 496 -17.68 -21.94 -16.82
C GLU A 496 -19.09 -21.88 -17.43
N LYS A 497 -19.31 -20.91 -18.31
CA LYS A 497 -20.57 -20.78 -19.04
C LYS A 497 -20.53 -21.67 -20.29
N GLY A 498 -21.68 -22.27 -20.61
CA GLY A 498 -21.85 -23.06 -21.83
C GLY A 498 -21.80 -22.26 -23.14
N ASP A 499 -21.96 -20.94 -23.05
CA ASP A 499 -22.07 -20.03 -24.22
C ASP A 499 -20.75 -19.32 -24.55
N THR A 500 -19.61 -19.91 -24.16
CA THR A 500 -18.29 -19.34 -24.46
C THR A 500 -18.14 -19.15 -25.96
N THR A 501 -17.94 -17.91 -26.38
CA THR A 501 -17.77 -17.57 -27.80
C THR A 501 -16.29 -17.30 -28.07
N VAL A 502 -15.76 -17.95 -29.10
CA VAL A 502 -14.39 -17.72 -29.58
C VAL A 502 -14.47 -17.36 -31.06
N GLY A 503 -13.93 -16.21 -31.41
CA GLY A 503 -13.95 -15.67 -32.76
C GLY A 503 -12.61 -15.18 -33.24
N LEU A 504 -12.39 -15.26 -34.55
CA LEU A 504 -11.36 -14.50 -35.27
C LEU A 504 -12.02 -13.81 -36.46
N LYS A 505 -12.15 -12.48 -36.39
CA LYS A 505 -12.56 -11.66 -37.52
C LYS A 505 -11.34 -11.25 -38.34
N LEU A 506 -11.45 -11.32 -39.66
CA LEU A 506 -10.41 -10.92 -40.61
C LEU A 506 -11.01 -9.94 -41.63
N THR A 507 -10.33 -8.83 -41.90
CA THR A 507 -10.64 -7.94 -43.03
C THR A 507 -9.61 -8.18 -44.13
N VAL A 508 -10.06 -8.68 -45.28
CA VAL A 508 -9.18 -9.18 -46.35
C VAL A 508 -9.52 -8.55 -47.69
N ALA A 509 -8.52 -8.35 -48.56
CA ALA A 509 -8.75 -7.91 -49.93
C ALA A 509 -9.58 -8.93 -50.70
N ALA A 510 -10.47 -8.49 -51.59
CA ALA A 510 -11.31 -9.33 -52.43
C ALA A 510 -10.53 -10.00 -53.58
N ASP A 511 -9.53 -10.80 -53.25
CA ASP A 511 -8.71 -11.56 -54.21
C ASP A 511 -9.17 -13.02 -54.37
N ALA A 512 -8.46 -13.80 -55.18
CA ALA A 512 -8.82 -15.21 -55.42
C ALA A 512 -8.77 -16.07 -54.15
N VAL A 513 -7.86 -15.78 -53.21
CA VAL A 513 -7.71 -16.52 -51.95
C VAL A 513 -8.86 -16.19 -51.00
N ALA A 514 -9.17 -14.90 -50.85
CA ALA A 514 -10.29 -14.46 -50.04
C ALA A 514 -11.61 -15.00 -50.61
N ASN A 515 -11.87 -14.82 -51.91
CA ASN A 515 -13.12 -15.27 -52.53
C ASN A 515 -13.33 -16.79 -52.39
N ALA A 516 -12.25 -17.58 -52.31
CA ALA A 516 -12.35 -19.00 -51.99
C ALA A 516 -12.94 -19.24 -50.59
N LEU A 517 -12.71 -18.37 -49.60
CA LEU A 517 -13.33 -18.46 -48.26
C LEU A 517 -14.86 -18.39 -48.31
N ILE A 518 -15.45 -17.59 -49.20
CA ILE A 518 -16.91 -17.54 -49.37
C ILE A 518 -17.44 -18.87 -49.91
N ALA A 519 -16.72 -19.49 -50.86
CA ALA A 519 -17.07 -20.82 -51.36
C ALA A 519 -16.95 -21.89 -50.26
N ASN A 520 -15.86 -21.83 -49.48
CA ASN A 520 -15.61 -22.75 -48.37
C ASN A 520 -16.65 -22.59 -47.24
N TRP A 521 -17.09 -21.36 -46.98
CA TRP A 521 -18.20 -21.07 -46.07
C TRP A 521 -19.49 -21.77 -46.49
N ARG A 522 -19.88 -21.62 -47.77
CA ARG A 522 -21.07 -22.28 -48.32
C ARG A 522 -20.97 -23.81 -48.26
N ALA A 523 -19.75 -24.35 -48.26
CA ALA A 523 -19.47 -25.77 -48.14
C ALA A 523 -19.31 -26.26 -46.70
N GLY A 524 -19.36 -25.38 -45.69
CA GLY A 524 -19.12 -25.75 -44.28
C GLY A 524 -17.72 -26.30 -44.03
N GLN A 525 -16.72 -25.86 -44.81
CA GLN A 525 -15.36 -26.35 -44.66
C GLN A 525 -14.63 -25.62 -43.53
N ARG A 526 -13.98 -26.40 -42.66
CA ARG A 526 -13.09 -25.88 -41.64
C ARG A 526 -11.87 -25.19 -42.25
N LYS A 527 -11.41 -24.16 -41.56
CA LYS A 527 -10.15 -23.47 -41.79
C LYS A 527 -9.32 -23.46 -40.51
N HIS A 528 -8.02 -23.41 -40.69
CA HIS A 528 -7.09 -23.12 -39.62
C HIS A 528 -6.50 -21.75 -39.88
N ALA A 529 -6.61 -20.86 -38.90
CA ALA A 529 -6.05 -19.52 -38.95
C ALA A 529 -5.01 -19.35 -37.85
N ALA A 530 -4.00 -18.52 -38.09
CA ALA A 530 -3.10 -18.08 -37.04
C ALA A 530 -2.75 -16.60 -37.16
N VAL A 531 -2.67 -15.95 -36.00
CA VAL A 531 -2.05 -14.64 -35.83
C VAL A 531 -0.71 -14.88 -35.15
N GLU A 532 0.40 -14.56 -35.82
CA GLU A 532 1.74 -14.68 -35.25
C GLU A 532 2.41 -13.32 -35.18
N ALA A 533 2.88 -12.92 -34.00
CA ALA A 533 3.75 -11.79 -33.80
C ALA A 533 5.15 -12.28 -33.42
N VAL A 534 6.17 -11.78 -34.11
CA VAL A 534 7.59 -12.11 -33.84
C VAL A 534 8.36 -10.82 -33.56
N GLY A 535 8.73 -10.64 -32.30
CA GLY A 535 9.45 -9.47 -31.82
C GLY A 535 10.97 -9.64 -31.77
N PRO A 536 11.67 -8.82 -30.99
CA PRO A 536 13.14 -8.85 -30.87
C PRO A 536 13.69 -10.17 -30.32
N ILE A 537 14.98 -10.42 -30.58
CA ILE A 537 15.70 -11.58 -30.04
C ILE A 537 15.89 -11.43 -28.52
N ILE A 538 15.53 -12.48 -27.77
CA ILE A 538 15.67 -12.57 -26.32
C ILE A 538 17.08 -13.03 -25.95
N ALA A 539 17.46 -14.21 -26.44
CA ALA A 539 18.75 -14.88 -26.23
C ALA A 539 18.92 -16.06 -27.19
N SER A 540 20.15 -16.39 -27.58
CA SER A 540 20.49 -17.60 -28.35
C SER A 540 19.68 -17.84 -29.63
N GLY A 541 19.22 -16.78 -30.29
CA GLY A 541 18.39 -16.85 -31.51
C GLY A 541 16.89 -17.04 -31.24
N GLU A 542 16.47 -17.24 -30.00
CA GLU A 542 15.06 -17.25 -29.62
C GLU A 542 14.53 -15.82 -29.54
N ALA A 543 13.41 -15.56 -30.21
CA ALA A 543 12.75 -14.26 -30.24
C ALA A 543 11.50 -14.23 -29.36
N TYR A 544 11.09 -13.03 -28.96
CA TYR A 544 9.75 -12.82 -28.45
C TYR A 544 8.75 -13.29 -29.50
N ARG A 545 7.80 -14.12 -29.11
CA ARG A 545 6.80 -14.65 -30.04
C ARG A 545 5.45 -14.82 -29.37
N LEU A 546 4.40 -14.37 -30.03
CA LEU A 546 3.01 -14.70 -29.71
C LEU A 546 2.42 -15.37 -30.93
N ARG A 547 1.80 -16.54 -30.78
CA ARG A 547 1.10 -17.23 -31.85
C ARG A 547 -0.26 -17.70 -31.36
N VAL A 548 -1.33 -17.09 -31.85
CA VAL A 548 -2.72 -17.48 -31.61
C VAL A 548 -3.16 -18.33 -32.80
N GLU A 549 -3.56 -19.57 -32.56
CA GLU A 549 -4.02 -20.51 -33.57
C GLU A 549 -5.47 -20.89 -33.29
N VAL A 550 -6.30 -20.83 -34.32
CA VAL A 550 -7.73 -21.12 -34.24
C VAL A 550 -8.11 -22.08 -35.36
N SER A 551 -8.70 -23.22 -35.00
CA SER A 551 -9.48 -24.07 -35.89
C SER A 551 -10.91 -23.55 -35.89
N ALA A 552 -11.42 -23.14 -37.04
CA ALA A 552 -12.69 -22.43 -37.13
C ALA A 552 -13.43 -22.71 -38.44
N GLU A 553 -14.74 -22.44 -38.43
CA GLU A 553 -15.57 -22.37 -39.62
C GLU A 553 -16.01 -20.93 -39.85
N VAL A 554 -16.28 -20.57 -41.10
CA VAL A 554 -16.80 -19.24 -41.39
C VAL A 554 -18.22 -19.14 -40.82
N ASN A 555 -18.43 -18.19 -39.92
CA ASN A 555 -19.71 -17.95 -39.26
C ASN A 555 -20.53 -16.89 -40.00
N SER A 556 -19.88 -15.79 -40.39
CA SER A 556 -20.51 -14.70 -41.13
C SER A 556 -19.53 -13.98 -42.06
N SER A 557 -20.08 -13.23 -43.01
CA SER A 557 -19.32 -12.31 -43.86
C SER A 557 -19.97 -10.94 -43.84
N GLU A 558 -19.15 -9.90 -43.94
CA GLU A 558 -19.57 -8.51 -44.05
C GLU A 558 -19.67 -8.10 -45.53
N PRO A 559 -20.46 -7.07 -45.87
CA PRO A 559 -20.51 -6.55 -47.22
C PRO A 559 -19.14 -6.08 -47.72
N TYR A 560 -18.96 -6.06 -49.05
CA TYR A 560 -17.79 -5.43 -49.65
C TYR A 560 -17.74 -3.94 -49.33
N GLY A 561 -16.56 -3.47 -48.98
CA GLY A 561 -16.25 -2.06 -48.73
C GLY A 561 -14.93 -1.66 -49.38
N ASP A 562 -14.65 -0.36 -49.36
CA ASP A 562 -13.34 0.18 -49.71
C ASP A 562 -12.50 0.32 -48.44
N VAL A 563 -11.32 -0.29 -48.44
CA VAL A 563 -10.31 -0.16 -47.37
C VAL A 563 -9.02 0.29 -48.03
N GLU A 564 -8.62 1.53 -47.76
CA GLU A 564 -7.43 2.17 -48.34
C GLU A 564 -7.39 2.09 -49.89
N GLY A 565 -8.53 2.26 -50.57
CA GLY A 565 -8.61 2.18 -52.03
C GLY A 565 -8.59 0.75 -52.60
N THR A 566 -8.68 -0.27 -51.74
CA THR A 566 -8.80 -1.68 -52.14
C THR A 566 -10.18 -2.20 -51.75
N VAL A 567 -10.84 -2.91 -52.66
CA VAL A 567 -12.09 -3.62 -52.34
C VAL A 567 -11.78 -4.76 -51.38
N ALA A 568 -12.35 -4.70 -50.18
CA ALA A 568 -12.15 -5.66 -49.11
C ALA A 568 -13.50 -6.07 -48.48
N TYR A 569 -13.50 -7.14 -47.70
CA TYR A 569 -14.66 -7.53 -46.90
C TYR A 569 -14.23 -8.24 -45.63
N GLY A 570 -15.08 -8.18 -44.61
CA GLY A 570 -14.88 -8.85 -43.33
C GLY A 570 -15.37 -10.30 -43.38
N VAL A 571 -14.62 -11.21 -42.75
CA VAL A 571 -15.03 -12.60 -42.51
C VAL A 571 -14.86 -12.91 -41.03
N THR A 572 -15.91 -13.41 -40.40
CA THR A 572 -15.87 -13.87 -39.01
C THR A 572 -15.74 -15.38 -38.97
N LEU A 573 -14.65 -15.87 -38.38
CA LEU A 573 -14.39 -17.28 -38.15
C LEU A 573 -14.81 -17.63 -36.72
N GLY A 574 -15.76 -18.55 -36.56
CA GLY A 574 -16.17 -19.08 -35.25
C GLY A 574 -15.38 -20.35 -34.95
N ALA A 575 -14.76 -20.43 -33.76
CA ALA A 575 -13.92 -21.57 -33.43
C ALA A 575 -14.73 -22.88 -33.38
N THR A 576 -14.18 -23.95 -33.96
CA THR A 576 -14.78 -25.29 -33.94
C THR A 576 -13.73 -26.31 -33.53
N THR A 577 -14.14 -27.29 -32.71
CA THR A 577 -13.25 -28.37 -32.26
C THR A 577 -12.69 -29.13 -33.44
N ASP A 578 -11.36 -29.15 -33.58
CA ASP A 578 -10.72 -30.12 -34.44
C ASP A 578 -10.52 -31.44 -33.70
N LEU A 579 -11.26 -32.47 -34.09
CA LEU A 579 -11.16 -33.82 -33.51
C LEU A 579 -9.78 -34.46 -33.71
N ALA A 580 -9.04 -34.08 -34.75
CA ALA A 580 -7.69 -34.60 -34.98
C ALA A 580 -6.69 -33.98 -34.01
N LEU A 581 -6.83 -32.68 -33.71
CA LEU A 581 -5.96 -31.96 -32.78
C LEU A 581 -6.43 -32.03 -31.33
N GLY A 582 -7.69 -32.39 -31.10
CA GLY A 582 -8.34 -32.38 -29.79
C GLY A 582 -8.55 -30.98 -29.19
N ARG A 583 -8.55 -29.92 -30.03
CA ARG A 583 -8.66 -28.52 -29.61
C ARG A 583 -9.13 -27.60 -30.74
N SER A 584 -9.68 -26.45 -30.36
CA SER A 584 -10.09 -25.35 -31.24
C SER A 584 -9.09 -24.20 -31.19
N VAL A 585 -8.56 -23.87 -30.01
CA VAL A 585 -7.63 -22.76 -29.82
C VAL A 585 -6.36 -23.18 -29.12
N ARG A 586 -5.23 -22.70 -29.62
CA ARG A 586 -3.94 -22.72 -28.92
C ARG A 586 -3.30 -21.35 -28.99
N VAL A 587 -2.80 -20.85 -27.87
CA VAL A 587 -1.92 -19.68 -27.82
C VAL A 587 -0.56 -20.10 -27.34
N VAL A 588 0.49 -19.76 -28.09
CA VAL A 588 1.89 -20.00 -27.72
C VAL A 588 2.58 -18.66 -27.51
N LEU A 589 3.13 -18.44 -26.32
CA LEU A 589 3.86 -17.24 -25.94
C LEU A 589 5.30 -17.62 -25.59
N THR A 590 6.29 -16.97 -26.20
CA THR A 590 7.71 -17.13 -25.88
C THR A 590 8.27 -15.80 -25.39
N ASN A 591 8.79 -15.76 -24.15
CA ASN A 591 9.26 -14.54 -23.50
C ASN A 591 10.27 -14.83 -22.37
N ARG A 592 10.51 -13.85 -21.47
CA ARG A 592 11.44 -13.94 -20.33
C ARG A 592 10.77 -14.29 -18.99
N VAL A 593 9.45 -14.39 -18.94
CA VAL A 593 8.71 -14.60 -17.70
C VAL A 593 8.66 -16.09 -17.40
N ALA A 594 9.05 -16.52 -16.20
CA ALA A 594 9.17 -17.94 -15.90
C ALA A 594 7.80 -18.65 -15.75
N SER A 595 6.77 -17.93 -15.30
CA SER A 595 5.44 -18.48 -14.99
C SER A 595 4.39 -17.39 -14.86
N TYR A 596 3.12 -17.77 -15.10
CA TYR A 596 1.93 -16.91 -14.98
C TYR A 596 0.92 -17.49 -13.99
#